data_AF-A0A150WMH3-F1
#
_entry.id   AF-A0A150WMH3-F1
#
_cell.length_a   1.000
_cell.length_b   1.000
_cell.length_c   1.000
_cell.angle_alpha   90.00
_cell.angle_beta   90.00
_cell.angle_gamma   90.00
#
_symmetry.space_group_name_H-M   'P 1'
#
loop_
_entity.id
_entity.type
_entity.pdbx_description
1 polymer ?
#
loop_
_entity_poly.entity_id
_entity_poly.type
_entity_poly.pdbx_seq_one_letter_code
_entity_poly.pdbx_strand_id
1 'polypeptide(L)'
;MTPYVYHFKPQGMFGDRLFPLNRLKDQHPAVYEEHVKKYKGRERLLSREIPLLNCLWNDVLHISPIHPQLVMDTWRAEGLYPATRPAVQIEVYKIPVDLLTEDTTACYQSFNFDYENYQPENEKFWAFKKSDYAEQTEVSAKQIEIWTSDTAKGRRLFWYSHTMHVLAMQEIDVANCELITCT
;
A
#
# COMPACT_ATOMS: atom_id res chain seq x y z
N MET A 1 21.67 7.91 6.37
CA MET A 1 20.41 8.45 5.80
C MET A 1 19.29 7.57 6.30
N THR A 2 18.23 8.15 6.86
CA THR A 2 17.04 7.38 7.25
C THR A 2 16.28 6.97 5.99
N PRO A 3 15.95 5.69 5.80
CA PRO A 3 15.14 5.23 4.67
C PRO A 3 13.67 5.67 4.81
N TYR A 4 12.92 5.62 3.71
CA TYR A 4 11.54 6.07 3.65
C TYR A 4 10.55 4.94 3.31
N VAL A 5 9.29 5.17 3.68
CA VAL A 5 8.13 4.44 3.16
C VAL A 5 7.16 5.43 2.52
N TYR A 6 6.28 4.95 1.65
CA TYR A 6 5.46 5.78 0.77
C TYR A 6 3.99 5.49 0.95
N HIS A 7 3.18 6.53 1.15
CA HIS A 7 1.72 6.39 1.23
C HIS A 7 1.05 7.38 0.28
N PHE A 8 0.12 6.90 -0.54
CA PHE A 8 -0.67 7.79 -1.42
C PHE A 8 -1.47 8.76 -0.58
N LYS A 9 -1.42 10.05 -0.88
CA LYS A 9 -2.28 11.03 -0.21
C LYS A 9 -3.74 10.71 -0.56
N PRO A 10 -4.60 10.42 0.44
CA PRO A 10 -6.00 10.17 0.19
C PRO A 10 -6.67 11.36 -0.49
N GLN A 11 -7.55 11.09 -1.46
CA GLN A 11 -8.33 12.14 -2.12
C GLN A 11 -9.21 12.86 -1.09
N GLY A 12 -9.15 14.19 -1.07
CA GLY A 12 -9.92 14.98 -0.10
C GLY A 12 -9.43 14.85 1.34
N MET A 13 -8.18 14.41 1.56
CA MET A 13 -7.58 14.38 2.90
C MET A 13 -7.64 15.77 3.55
N PHE A 14 -8.13 15.82 4.77
CA PHE A 14 -8.07 16.98 5.66
C PHE A 14 -7.24 16.65 6.89
N GLY A 15 -6.61 17.67 7.48
CA GLY A 15 -5.67 17.48 8.57
C GLY A 15 -4.34 16.88 8.11
N ASP A 16 -3.56 16.42 9.08
CA ASP A 16 -2.17 16.03 8.94
C ASP A 16 -1.91 14.61 9.48
N ARG A 17 -2.95 13.79 9.61
CA ARG A 17 -2.84 12.41 10.11
C ARG A 17 -3.43 11.39 9.16
N LEU A 18 -2.65 10.34 8.91
CA LEU A 18 -3.13 9.12 8.27
C LEU A 18 -3.70 8.18 9.34
N PHE A 19 -4.90 7.67 9.08
CA PHE A 19 -5.61 6.76 9.98
C PHE A 19 -5.82 5.40 9.32
N PRO A 20 -5.60 4.28 10.05
CA PRO A 20 -6.14 3.00 9.64
C PRO A 20 -7.65 3.06 9.41
N LEU A 21 -8.17 2.27 8.47
CA LEU A 21 -9.56 2.39 8.03
C LEU A 21 -10.56 2.24 9.18
N ASN A 22 -10.38 1.25 10.07
CA ASN A 22 -11.31 1.08 11.20
C ASN A 22 -11.29 2.24 12.20
N ARG A 23 -10.18 2.96 12.34
CA ARG A 23 -10.11 4.16 13.20
C ARG A 23 -10.99 5.29 12.68
N LEU A 24 -11.16 5.38 11.36
CA LEU A 24 -12.07 6.34 10.73
C LEU A 24 -13.54 6.03 11.04
N LYS A 25 -13.90 4.77 11.32
CA LYS A 25 -15.29 4.40 11.61
C LYS A 25 -15.82 5.13 12.84
N ASP A 26 -14.97 5.30 13.85
CA ASP A 26 -15.34 5.94 15.12
C ASP A 26 -15.16 7.47 15.06
N GLN A 27 -14.10 7.97 14.41
CA GLN A 27 -13.74 9.39 14.41
C GLN A 27 -14.39 10.18 13.27
N HIS A 28 -14.53 9.57 12.09
CA HIS A 28 -14.95 10.21 10.84
C HIS A 28 -15.78 9.25 9.97
N PRO A 29 -17.00 8.86 10.40
CA PRO A 29 -17.76 7.78 9.77
C PRO A 29 -18.07 8.01 8.28
N ALA A 30 -18.31 9.25 7.86
CA ALA A 30 -18.52 9.57 6.44
C ALA A 30 -17.26 9.30 5.58
N VAL A 31 -16.07 9.53 6.14
CA VAL A 31 -14.79 9.26 5.48
C VAL A 31 -14.55 7.75 5.40
N TYR A 32 -14.89 7.01 6.46
CA TYR A 32 -14.89 5.56 6.45
C TYR A 32 -15.78 4.99 5.34
N GLU A 33 -17.03 5.46 5.24
CA GLU A 33 -18.01 5.01 4.24
C GLU A 33 -17.51 5.23 2.80
N GLU A 34 -16.77 6.30 2.54
CA GLU A 34 -16.16 6.53 1.24
C GLU A 34 -15.00 5.55 0.98
N HIS A 35 -14.06 5.44 1.92
CA HIS A 35 -12.86 4.62 1.71
C HIS A 35 -13.11 3.11 1.76
N VAL A 36 -14.15 2.64 2.45
CA VAL A 36 -14.50 1.21 2.48
C VAL A 36 -15.02 0.71 1.13
N LYS A 37 -15.54 1.59 0.26
CA LYS A 37 -16.02 1.24 -1.10
C LYS A 37 -14.95 0.56 -1.95
N LYS A 38 -13.65 0.82 -1.71
CA LYS A 38 -12.56 0.16 -2.42
C LYS A 38 -12.51 -1.36 -2.18
N TYR A 39 -13.16 -1.85 -1.11
CA TYR A 39 -13.29 -3.27 -0.79
C TYR A 39 -14.55 -3.90 -1.39
N LYS A 40 -15.36 -3.19 -2.19
CA LYS A 40 -16.49 -3.79 -2.90
C LYS A 40 -16.03 -4.98 -3.75
N GLY A 41 -16.65 -6.15 -3.57
CA GLY A 41 -16.26 -7.43 -4.18
C GLY A 41 -15.07 -8.14 -3.51
N ARG A 42 -14.52 -7.55 -2.43
CA ARG A 42 -13.39 -8.06 -1.63
C ARG A 42 -13.65 -7.87 -0.14
N GLU A 43 -14.92 -7.87 0.27
CA GLU A 43 -15.37 -7.56 1.63
C GLU A 43 -14.78 -8.51 2.68
N ARG A 44 -14.53 -9.77 2.30
CA ARG A 44 -13.83 -10.77 3.13
C ARG A 44 -12.46 -10.31 3.66
N LEU A 45 -11.79 -9.37 2.97
CA LEU A 45 -10.53 -8.82 3.43
C LEU A 45 -10.72 -7.96 4.69
N LEU A 46 -11.88 -7.36 4.90
CA LEU A 46 -12.17 -6.54 6.09
C LEU A 46 -12.25 -7.35 7.38
N SER A 47 -12.38 -8.68 7.29
CA SER A 47 -12.34 -9.61 8.42
C SER A 47 -11.07 -10.46 8.44
N ARG A 48 -10.08 -10.17 7.58
CA ARG A 48 -8.83 -10.92 7.53
C ARG A 48 -7.93 -10.46 8.66
N GLU A 49 -7.45 -11.40 9.47
CA GLU A 49 -6.48 -11.13 10.53
C GLU A 49 -5.06 -11.02 9.98
N ILE A 50 -4.24 -10.20 10.66
CA ILE A 50 -2.79 -10.09 10.49
C ILE A 50 -2.16 -10.79 11.71
N PRO A 51 -1.59 -12.00 11.56
CA PRO A 51 -1.20 -12.83 12.70
C PRO A 51 -0.21 -12.19 13.66
N LEU A 52 0.78 -11.44 13.15
CA LEU A 52 1.83 -10.81 13.97
C LEU A 52 1.36 -9.61 14.78
N LEU A 53 0.29 -8.95 14.33
CA LEU A 53 -0.23 -7.72 14.96
C LEU A 53 -1.52 -7.98 15.74
N ASN A 54 -2.09 -9.18 15.63
CA ASN A 54 -3.37 -9.56 16.24
C ASN A 54 -4.48 -8.52 15.96
N CYS A 55 -4.56 -8.06 14.72
CA CYS A 55 -5.54 -7.08 14.26
C CYS A 55 -6.09 -7.45 12.88
N LEU A 56 -7.09 -6.71 12.40
CA LEU A 56 -7.66 -6.92 11.07
C LEU A 56 -6.87 -6.18 9.98
N TRP A 57 -7.05 -6.61 8.74
CA TRP A 57 -6.43 -6.03 7.55
C TRP A 57 -6.75 -4.53 7.36
N ASN A 58 -7.89 -4.09 7.87
CA ASN A 58 -8.36 -2.70 7.89
C ASN A 58 -8.02 -1.94 9.20
N ASP A 59 -7.32 -2.57 10.14
CA ASP A 59 -6.74 -1.92 11.33
C ASP A 59 -5.31 -1.39 11.08
N VAL A 60 -4.77 -1.58 9.87
CA VAL A 60 -3.44 -1.10 9.50
C VAL A 60 -3.48 -0.09 8.34
N LEU A 61 -2.51 0.81 8.33
CA LEU A 61 -2.11 1.55 7.14
C LEU A 61 -1.32 0.61 6.22
N HIS A 62 -1.65 0.62 4.93
CA HIS A 62 -0.95 -0.11 3.88
C HIS A 62 0.05 0.83 3.23
N ILE A 63 1.34 0.60 3.47
CA ILE A 63 2.41 1.52 3.08
C ILE A 63 3.35 0.82 2.10
N SER A 64 3.71 1.55 1.04
CA SER A 64 4.60 1.08 -0.02
C SER A 64 6.07 1.23 0.40
N PRO A 65 6.89 0.19 0.32
CA PRO A 65 8.34 0.29 0.51
C PRO A 65 9.09 0.69 -0.76
N ILE A 66 8.39 0.72 -1.90
CA ILE A 66 8.91 1.16 -3.19
C ILE A 66 8.43 2.57 -3.51
N HIS A 67 9.33 3.40 -4.04
CA HIS A 67 9.01 4.76 -4.48
C HIS A 67 8.01 4.74 -5.65
N PRO A 68 6.89 5.47 -5.61
CA PRO A 68 5.88 5.32 -6.66
C PRO A 68 6.25 5.71 -8.07
N GLN A 69 7.13 6.69 -8.25
CA GLN A 69 7.68 7.00 -9.57
C GLN A 69 8.33 5.76 -10.23
N LEU A 70 9.05 4.93 -9.47
CA LEU A 70 9.71 3.75 -10.02
C LEU A 70 8.70 2.75 -10.59
N VAL A 71 7.60 2.49 -9.88
CA VAL A 71 6.53 1.61 -10.37
C VAL A 71 5.90 2.18 -11.64
N MET A 72 5.63 3.51 -11.68
CA MET A 72 5.06 4.17 -12.85
C MET A 72 6.02 4.12 -14.05
N ASP A 73 7.31 4.32 -13.83
CA ASP A 73 8.35 4.23 -14.85
C ASP A 73 8.47 2.80 -15.38
N THR A 74 8.41 1.79 -14.51
CA THR A 74 8.35 0.37 -14.92
C THR A 74 7.11 0.12 -15.78
N TRP A 75 5.93 0.60 -15.41
CA TRP A 75 4.73 0.43 -16.23
C TRP A 75 4.88 1.06 -17.62
N ARG A 76 5.57 2.21 -17.75
CA ARG A 76 5.84 2.84 -19.06
C ARG A 76 6.82 2.02 -19.88
N ALA A 77 7.94 1.63 -19.27
CA ALA A 77 9.00 0.88 -19.95
C ALA A 77 8.47 -0.46 -20.49
N GLU A 78 7.61 -1.14 -19.74
CA GLU A 78 7.01 -2.42 -20.11
C GLU A 78 5.76 -2.28 -21.01
N GLY A 79 5.36 -1.06 -21.37
CA GLY A 79 4.15 -0.83 -22.17
C GLY A 79 2.84 -1.23 -21.47
N LEU A 80 2.85 -1.33 -20.14
CA LEU A 80 1.71 -1.70 -19.29
C LEU A 80 0.83 -0.49 -18.92
N TYR A 81 1.38 0.71 -19.05
CA TYR A 81 0.68 1.94 -18.72
C TYR A 81 -0.51 2.13 -19.67
N PRO A 82 -1.75 2.26 -19.16
CA PRO A 82 -2.91 2.12 -20.02
C PRO A 82 -3.15 3.40 -20.83
N ALA A 83 -3.60 3.22 -22.08
CA ALA A 83 -4.24 4.26 -22.89
C ALA A 83 -5.50 4.89 -22.23
N THR A 84 -5.91 4.41 -21.04
CA THR A 84 -7.07 4.86 -20.27
C THR A 84 -6.73 5.67 -19.01
N ARG A 85 -5.44 5.94 -18.72
CA ARG A 85 -5.02 6.83 -17.62
C ARG A 85 -3.97 7.86 -18.06
N PRO A 86 -4.28 8.71 -19.05
CA PRO A 86 -3.35 9.77 -19.42
C PRO A 86 -3.25 10.77 -18.25
N ALA A 87 -2.05 10.91 -17.67
CA ALA A 87 -1.70 11.88 -16.64
C ALA A 87 -2.40 11.73 -15.27
N VAL A 88 -2.21 10.60 -14.57
CA VAL A 88 -2.51 10.55 -13.13
C VAL A 88 -1.27 11.04 -12.39
N GLN A 89 -1.23 12.36 -12.18
CA GLN A 89 -0.38 12.92 -11.14
C GLN A 89 -0.87 12.36 -9.79
N ILE A 90 0.00 11.66 -9.07
CA ILE A 90 -0.29 11.20 -7.71
C ILE A 90 0.55 11.97 -6.71
N GLU A 91 -0.11 12.43 -5.65
CA GLU A 91 0.57 12.98 -4.48
C GLU A 91 0.87 11.85 -3.49
N VAL A 92 2.10 11.81 -2.99
CA VAL A 92 2.60 10.73 -2.13
C VAL A 92 3.33 11.34 -0.94
N TYR A 93 2.98 10.90 0.26
CA TYR A 93 3.78 11.19 1.44
C TYR A 93 4.99 10.28 1.46
N LYS A 94 6.17 10.90 1.51
CA LYS A 94 7.44 10.24 1.79
C LYS A 94 7.69 10.33 3.29
N ILE A 95 7.47 9.20 3.96
CA ILE A 95 7.39 9.08 5.41
C ILE A 95 8.73 8.49 5.92
N PRO A 96 9.49 9.20 6.77
CA PRO A 96 10.67 8.64 7.40
C PRO A 96 10.31 7.38 8.19
N VAL A 97 11.08 6.32 8.03
CA VAL A 97 10.88 5.05 8.76
C VAL A 97 10.90 5.24 10.28
N ASP A 98 11.57 6.28 10.76
CA ASP A 98 11.62 6.63 12.18
C ASP A 98 10.23 6.93 12.78
N LEU A 99 9.25 7.32 11.97
CA LEU A 99 7.86 7.54 12.40
C LEU A 99 7.06 6.25 12.61
N LEU A 100 7.57 5.11 12.18
CA LEU A 100 6.93 3.80 12.41
C LEU A 100 7.35 3.23 13.77
N THR A 101 6.44 2.52 14.42
CA THR A 101 6.71 1.79 15.67
C THR A 101 6.85 0.32 15.34
N GLU A 102 8.00 -0.28 15.67
CA GLU A 102 8.32 -1.67 15.29
C GLU A 102 7.30 -2.68 15.83
N ASP A 103 6.89 -2.53 17.10
CA ASP A 103 5.97 -3.48 17.76
C ASP A 103 4.54 -3.43 17.19
N THR A 104 4.20 -2.38 16.45
CA THR A 104 2.90 -2.23 15.78
C THR A 104 3.02 -2.27 14.26
N THR A 105 4.17 -2.68 13.72
CA THR A 105 4.41 -2.73 12.28
C THR A 105 4.86 -4.13 11.86
N ALA A 106 4.24 -4.65 10.80
CA ALA A 106 4.64 -5.90 10.17
C ALA A 106 4.94 -5.66 8.70
N CYS A 107 5.79 -6.51 8.13
CA CYS A 107 5.93 -6.61 6.69
C CYS A 107 5.13 -7.81 6.17
N TYR A 108 4.64 -7.70 4.94
CA TYR A 108 3.96 -8.78 4.25
C TYR A 108 4.32 -8.78 2.77
N GLN A 109 4.55 -9.95 2.17
CA GLN A 109 4.75 -10.05 0.73
C GLN A 109 3.83 -11.13 0.16
N SER A 110 3.00 -10.74 -0.81
CA SER A 110 2.18 -11.70 -1.53
C SER A 110 3.04 -12.52 -2.48
N PHE A 111 2.87 -13.84 -2.49
CA PHE A 111 3.53 -14.71 -3.48
C PHE A 111 2.51 -15.29 -4.47
N ASN A 112 1.27 -15.49 -4.04
CA ASN A 112 0.21 -16.09 -4.83
C ASN A 112 -0.92 -15.08 -5.10
N PHE A 113 -0.59 -13.95 -5.71
CA PHE A 113 -1.59 -12.95 -6.03
C PHE A 113 -2.62 -13.52 -7.03
N ASP A 114 -3.86 -13.68 -6.58
CA ASP A 114 -5.03 -14.00 -7.41
C ASP A 114 -5.96 -12.80 -7.47
N TYR A 115 -6.14 -12.21 -8.65
CA TYR A 115 -6.98 -11.03 -8.86
C TYR A 115 -8.40 -11.14 -8.27
N GLU A 116 -9.01 -12.32 -8.36
CA GLU A 116 -10.42 -12.55 -7.98
C GLU A 116 -10.51 -13.08 -6.54
N ASN A 117 -9.66 -14.06 -6.23
CA ASN A 117 -9.74 -14.82 -4.99
C ASN A 117 -8.58 -14.54 -4.03
N TYR A 118 -7.95 -13.36 -4.13
CA TYR A 118 -6.83 -12.99 -3.27
C TYR A 118 -7.12 -13.27 -1.79
N GLN A 119 -6.18 -13.97 -1.16
CA GLN A 119 -6.14 -14.26 0.27
C GLN A 119 -4.69 -14.07 0.74
N PRO A 120 -4.42 -13.14 1.68
CA PRO A 120 -3.07 -12.95 2.20
C PRO A 120 -2.55 -14.20 2.90
N GLU A 121 -1.34 -14.67 2.58
CA GLU A 121 -0.76 -15.87 3.19
C GLU A 121 -0.20 -15.58 4.59
N ASN A 122 -0.60 -16.34 5.60
CA ASN A 122 -0.21 -16.09 7.01
C ASN A 122 1.29 -16.30 7.25
N GLU A 123 1.93 -17.16 6.47
CA GLU A 123 3.35 -17.51 6.60
C GLU A 123 4.26 -16.47 5.93
N LYS A 124 3.69 -15.46 5.28
CA LYS A 124 4.41 -14.42 4.53
C LYS A 124 4.45 -13.08 5.26
N PHE A 125 4.16 -13.09 6.55
CA PHE A 125 4.34 -11.96 7.43
C PHE A 125 5.65 -12.09 8.22
N TRP A 126 6.35 -10.99 8.43
CA TRP A 126 7.50 -10.92 9.33
C TRP A 126 7.52 -9.60 10.10
N ALA A 127 8.21 -9.60 11.24
CA ALA A 127 8.31 -8.42 12.09
C ALA A 127 9.08 -7.31 11.37
N PHE A 128 8.60 -6.07 11.50
CA PHE A 128 9.33 -4.92 11.01
C PHE A 128 10.48 -4.56 11.95
N LYS A 129 11.66 -4.30 11.38
CA LYS A 129 12.83 -3.81 12.09
C LYS A 129 13.42 -2.64 11.33
N LYS A 130 13.54 -1.48 11.97
CA LYS A 130 14.11 -0.27 11.35
C LYS A 130 15.56 -0.49 10.92
N SER A 131 16.32 -1.25 11.70
CA SER A 131 17.72 -1.60 11.41
C SER A 131 17.89 -2.40 10.13
N ASP A 132 16.88 -3.19 9.77
CA ASP A 132 16.94 -4.15 8.67
C ASP A 132 16.16 -3.66 7.44
N TYR A 133 15.42 -2.56 7.59
CA TYR A 133 14.61 -2.00 6.53
C TYR A 133 15.45 -1.25 5.50
N ALA A 134 15.22 -1.59 4.24
CA ALA A 134 15.68 -0.83 3.09
C ALA A 134 14.50 -0.60 2.14
N GLU A 135 14.52 0.56 1.48
CA GLU A 135 13.60 0.83 0.38
C GLU A 135 13.79 -0.18 -0.74
N GLN A 136 12.68 -0.59 -1.35
CA GLN A 136 12.73 -1.38 -2.57
C GLN A 136 13.13 -0.46 -3.72
N THR A 137 14.25 -0.76 -4.37
CA THR A 137 14.83 0.04 -5.46
C THR A 137 14.51 -0.51 -6.84
N GLU A 138 13.79 -1.62 -6.92
CA GLU A 138 13.39 -2.25 -8.17
C GLU A 138 12.04 -2.95 -8.03
N VAL A 139 11.33 -3.07 -9.15
CA VAL A 139 10.15 -3.91 -9.28
C VAL A 139 10.60 -5.31 -9.68
N SER A 140 10.17 -6.33 -8.94
CA SER A 140 10.51 -7.73 -9.29
C SER A 140 9.96 -8.15 -10.65
N ALA A 141 10.69 -9.01 -11.37
CA ALA A 141 10.21 -9.62 -12.62
C ALA A 141 8.84 -10.30 -12.45
N LYS A 142 8.59 -10.93 -11.30
CA LYS A 142 7.32 -11.59 -11.01
C LYS A 142 6.13 -10.62 -10.95
N GLN A 143 6.35 -9.44 -10.37
CA GLN A 143 5.36 -8.37 -10.31
C GLN A 143 5.01 -7.85 -11.72
N ILE A 144 6.02 -7.74 -12.60
CA ILE A 144 5.85 -7.38 -14.01
C ILE A 144 5.05 -8.46 -14.76
N GLU A 145 5.38 -9.74 -14.60
CA GLU A 145 4.62 -10.86 -15.20
C GLU A 145 3.12 -10.81 -14.84
N ILE A 146 2.82 -10.56 -13.56
CA ILE A 146 1.44 -10.45 -13.08
C ILE A 146 0.72 -9.29 -13.77
N TRP A 147 1.35 -8.12 -13.82
CA TRP A 147 0.76 -6.96 -14.50
C TRP A 147 0.56 -7.18 -16.00
N THR A 148 1.52 -7.81 -16.69
CA THR A 148 1.38 -8.17 -18.10
C THR A 148 0.19 -9.10 -18.32
N SER A 149 0.02 -10.12 -17.45
CA SER A 149 -1.13 -11.03 -17.51
C SER A 149 -2.46 -10.30 -17.25
N ASP A 150 -2.49 -9.40 -16.27
CA ASP A 150 -3.69 -8.65 -15.93
C ASP A 150 -4.07 -7.65 -17.03
N THR A 151 -3.12 -6.94 -17.62
CA THR A 151 -3.35 -6.06 -18.78
C THR A 151 -3.91 -6.84 -19.96
N ALA A 152 -3.35 -8.01 -20.29
CA ALA A 152 -3.85 -8.86 -21.37
C ALA A 152 -5.31 -9.34 -21.14
N LYS A 153 -5.74 -9.41 -19.87
CA LYS A 153 -7.11 -9.77 -19.47
C LYS A 153 -8.02 -8.55 -19.28
N GLY A 154 -7.55 -7.34 -19.59
CA GLY A 154 -8.31 -6.09 -19.39
C GLY A 154 -8.54 -5.72 -17.92
N ARG A 155 -7.73 -6.28 -17.00
CA ARG A 155 -7.83 -6.06 -15.56
C ARG A 155 -7.02 -4.83 -15.13
N ARG A 156 -7.37 -4.28 -13.96
CA ARG A 156 -6.66 -3.15 -13.36
C ARG A 156 -5.31 -3.61 -12.79
N LEU A 157 -4.27 -2.81 -12.95
CA LEU A 157 -3.00 -3.08 -12.28
C LEU A 157 -3.11 -2.75 -10.78
N PHE A 158 -2.76 -3.72 -9.93
CA PHE A 158 -2.68 -3.52 -8.49
C PHE A 158 -1.25 -3.19 -8.09
N TRP A 159 -1.11 -2.20 -7.23
CA TRP A 159 0.19 -1.72 -6.78
C TRP A 159 1.02 -2.80 -6.06
N TYR A 160 0.34 -3.68 -5.34
CA TYR A 160 0.98 -4.61 -4.42
C TYR A 160 0.84 -6.09 -4.80
N SER A 161 0.76 -6.40 -6.10
CA SER A 161 0.58 -7.78 -6.57
C SER A 161 1.92 -8.54 -6.70
N HIS A 162 2.47 -9.01 -5.58
CA HIS A 162 3.85 -9.53 -5.43
C HIS A 162 4.90 -8.49 -5.00
N THR A 163 4.44 -7.35 -4.48
CA THR A 163 5.30 -6.36 -3.82
C THR A 163 5.14 -6.47 -2.30
N MET A 164 6.20 -6.15 -1.56
CA MET A 164 6.15 -6.06 -0.11
C MET A 164 5.22 -4.92 0.32
N HIS A 165 4.53 -5.12 1.43
CA HIS A 165 3.73 -4.13 2.14
C HIS A 165 4.37 -3.89 3.49
N VAL A 166 4.44 -2.63 3.92
CA VAL A 166 4.65 -2.27 5.32
C VAL A 166 3.27 -1.98 5.91
N LEU A 167 2.86 -2.79 6.88
CA LEU A 167 1.55 -2.77 7.51
C LEU A 167 1.68 -2.17 8.91
N ALA A 168 1.24 -0.94 9.10
CA ALA A 168 1.41 -0.21 10.35
C ALA A 168 0.08 -0.05 11.09
N MET A 169 -0.06 -0.68 12.25
CA MET A 169 -1.21 -0.56 13.16
C MET A 169 -1.08 0.70 14.03
N GLN A 170 -0.99 1.86 13.39
CA GLN A 170 -0.86 3.15 14.05
C GLN A 170 -1.41 4.27 13.17
N GLU A 171 -1.67 5.41 13.79
CA GLU A 171 -1.85 6.67 13.08
C GLU A 171 -0.47 7.26 12.78
N ILE A 172 -0.32 7.96 11.66
CA ILE A 172 0.95 8.60 11.27
C ILE A 172 0.71 10.09 11.08
N ASP A 173 1.44 10.91 11.83
CA ASP A 173 1.51 12.36 11.64
C ASP A 173 2.40 12.66 10.42
N VAL A 174 1.80 13.27 9.40
CA VAL A 174 2.43 13.61 8.13
C VAL A 174 2.62 15.12 7.95
N ALA A 175 2.43 15.94 9.00
CA ALA A 175 2.55 17.39 8.93
C ALA A 175 3.92 17.85 8.39
N ASN A 176 4.97 17.12 8.77
CA ASN A 176 6.36 17.42 8.40
C ASN A 176 6.93 16.41 7.37
N CYS A 177 6.10 15.52 6.84
CA CYS A 177 6.54 14.60 5.79
C CYS A 177 6.63 15.33 4.45
N GLU A 178 7.65 14.98 3.67
CA GLU A 178 7.79 15.50 2.31
C GLU A 178 6.62 14.98 1.46
N LEU A 179 5.90 15.89 0.81
CA LEU A 179 4.88 15.56 -0.17
C LEU A 179 5.50 15.61 -1.56
N ILE A 180 5.64 14.45 -2.18
CA ILE A 180 6.18 14.33 -3.53
C ILE A 180 5.05 14.13 -4.54
N THR A 181 5.32 14.53 -5.78
CA THR A 181 4.46 14.28 -6.92
C THR A 181 5.12 13.22 -7.80
N CYS A 182 4.38 12.17 -8.16
CA CYS A 182 4.80 11.21 -9.18
C CYS A 182 3.90 11.36 -10.41
N THR A 183 4.50 11.32 -11.60
CA THR A 183 3.84 11.57 -12.88
C THR A 183 4.08 10.50 -13.88
#